data_AF-A0A915NL69-F1
#
_entry.id   AF-A0A915NL69-F1
#
_cell.length_a   1.000
_cell.length_b   1.000
_cell.length_c   1.000
_cell.angle_alpha   90.00
_cell.angle_beta   90.00
_cell.angle_gamma   90.00
#
_symmetry.space_group_name_H-M   'P 1'
#
loop_
_entity.id
_entity.type
_entity.pdbx_description
1 polymer ?
#
loop_
_entity_poly.entity_id
_entity_poly.type
_entity_poly.pdbx_seq_one_letter_code
_entity_poly.pdbx_strand_id
1 'polypeptide(L)'
;MWRFSIFLYVVFSINFCFSQKEPVGQNLILFLVDGLGANLFNNTDSRMKFGAKTLIENGVEADYLIPVFPTQSYPNWFSLATGLYVENHNFTADFMFDPNNTLFFERDLGVDDLNEKWWRANPAPFWYSVGKAGIDVHCYWFATCHMPYVDLVVQVPLSRRHSFKNDEEHDLYSYIPNIMKYIQKYQVYRKQLVLLRYDGLAKALRTHGEDSEQTVQELSNFDQQVRKIQKRNNFGIEGAGYEQSA
;
A
#
# COMPACT_ATOMS: atom_id res chain seq x y z
N MET A 1 -12.65 -79.40 -19.71
CA MET A 1 -13.04 -78.35 -18.73
C MET A 1 -11.80 -77.55 -18.42
N TRP A 2 -11.82 -76.23 -18.58
CA TRP A 2 -11.02 -75.22 -17.85
C TRP A 2 -11.48 -73.85 -18.38
N ARG A 3 -12.15 -73.07 -17.53
CA ARG A 3 -12.60 -71.71 -17.86
C ARG A 3 -11.63 -70.75 -17.17
N PHE A 4 -10.85 -70.01 -17.95
CA PHE A 4 -10.09 -68.86 -17.45
C PHE A 4 -11.05 -67.68 -17.31
N SER A 5 -11.39 -67.30 -16.08
CA SER A 5 -12.11 -66.06 -15.78
C SER A 5 -11.09 -64.93 -15.68
N ILE A 6 -11.09 -64.03 -16.67
CA ILE A 6 -10.32 -62.79 -16.65
C ILE A 6 -11.12 -61.78 -15.82
N PHE A 7 -10.62 -61.44 -14.63
CA PHE A 7 -11.14 -60.34 -13.83
C PHE A 7 -10.57 -59.02 -14.37
N LEU A 8 -11.42 -58.23 -15.02
CA LEU A 8 -11.10 -56.88 -15.47
C LEU A 8 -11.20 -55.93 -14.25
N TYR A 9 -10.07 -55.59 -13.63
CA TYR A 9 -10.02 -54.54 -12.61
C TYR A 9 -10.13 -53.17 -13.30
N VAL A 10 -11.33 -52.58 -13.28
CA VAL A 10 -11.54 -51.18 -13.68
C VAL A 10 -11.11 -50.30 -12.51
N VAL A 11 -9.92 -49.72 -12.60
CA VAL A 11 -9.45 -48.68 -11.67
C VAL A 11 -10.21 -47.40 -12.00
N PHE A 12 -11.22 -47.07 -11.20
CA PHE A 12 -11.94 -45.81 -11.31
C PHE A 12 -11.11 -44.70 -10.66
N SER A 13 -10.23 -44.08 -11.45
CA SER A 13 -9.46 -42.91 -11.03
C SER A 13 -10.44 -41.74 -10.84
N ILE A 14 -10.93 -41.54 -9.62
CA ILE A 14 -11.66 -40.33 -9.25
C ILE A 14 -10.62 -39.20 -9.28
N ASN A 15 -10.48 -38.55 -10.43
CA ASN A 15 -9.79 -37.29 -10.54
C ASN A 15 -10.60 -36.28 -9.74
N PHE A 16 -10.24 -36.08 -8.46
CA PHE A 16 -10.68 -34.93 -7.70
C PHE A 16 -10.10 -33.70 -8.38
N CYS A 17 -10.85 -33.15 -9.32
CA CYS A 17 -10.55 -31.86 -9.92
C CYS A 17 -10.81 -30.81 -8.84
N PHE A 18 -9.79 -30.49 -8.05
CA PHE A 18 -9.79 -29.31 -7.22
C PHE A 18 -9.83 -28.10 -8.15
N SER A 19 -11.03 -27.62 -8.48
CA SER A 19 -11.21 -26.34 -9.16
C SER A 19 -10.75 -25.24 -8.20
N GLN A 20 -9.55 -24.70 -8.43
CA GLN A 20 -9.12 -23.49 -7.73
C GLN A 20 -10.10 -22.38 -8.10
N LYS A 21 -10.71 -21.75 -7.09
CA LYS A 21 -11.59 -20.61 -7.32
C LYS A 21 -10.76 -19.46 -7.86
N GLU A 22 -11.15 -18.93 -9.01
CA GLU A 22 -10.52 -17.76 -9.61
C GLU A 22 -10.79 -16.49 -8.79
N PRO A 23 -9.87 -15.51 -8.78
CA PRO A 23 -10.12 -14.21 -8.19
C PRO A 23 -11.36 -13.53 -8.79
N VAL A 24 -12.18 -12.88 -7.96
CA VAL A 24 -13.41 -12.16 -8.40
C VAL A 24 -13.12 -10.83 -9.11
N GLY A 25 -11.84 -10.50 -9.27
CA GLY A 25 -11.36 -9.34 -10.01
C GLY A 25 -9.91 -9.00 -9.69
N GLN A 26 -9.46 -7.85 -10.20
CA GLN A 26 -8.13 -7.33 -9.95
C GLN A 26 -8.10 -6.54 -8.64
N ASN A 27 -7.13 -6.87 -7.78
CA ASN A 27 -6.82 -6.07 -6.60
C ASN A 27 -5.89 -4.92 -6.98
N LEU A 28 -5.98 -3.81 -6.26
CA LEU A 28 -5.09 -2.65 -6.45
C LEU A 28 -4.24 -2.45 -5.19
N ILE A 29 -2.93 -2.34 -5.37
CA ILE A 29 -1.99 -1.91 -4.33
C ILE A 29 -1.46 -0.54 -4.74
N LEU A 30 -1.69 0.47 -3.90
CA LEU A 30 -1.07 1.78 -4.03
C LEU A 30 0.02 1.88 -2.97
N PHE A 31 1.26 2.09 -3.42
CA PHE A 31 2.42 2.25 -2.54
C PHE A 31 2.95 3.68 -2.64
N LEU A 32 2.66 4.48 -1.62
CA LEU A 32 3.12 5.85 -1.49
C LEU A 32 4.45 5.88 -0.74
N VAL A 33 5.47 6.47 -1.36
CA VAL A 33 6.79 6.66 -0.75
C VAL A 33 7.01 8.16 -0.58
N ASP A 34 6.99 8.63 0.66
CA ASP A 34 7.22 10.05 0.91
C ASP A 34 8.67 10.41 0.57
N GLY A 35 8.85 11.57 -0.08
CA GLY A 35 10.17 12.11 -0.39
C GLY A 35 10.86 11.48 -1.60
N LEU A 36 10.22 10.53 -2.30
CA LEU A 36 10.76 9.96 -3.53
C LEU A 36 10.61 10.93 -4.71
N GLY A 37 11.54 11.89 -4.81
CA GLY A 37 11.63 12.83 -5.91
C GLY A 37 12.20 12.19 -7.19
N ALA A 38 11.89 12.78 -8.35
CA ALA A 38 12.33 12.26 -9.65
C ALA A 38 13.86 12.14 -9.79
N ASN A 39 14.63 13.06 -9.19
CA ASN A 39 16.10 13.00 -9.19
C ASN A 39 16.66 11.76 -8.47
N LEU A 40 15.93 11.26 -7.47
CA LEU A 40 16.27 10.05 -6.74
C LEU A 40 15.80 8.78 -7.46
N PHE A 41 14.75 8.90 -8.26
CA PHE A 41 14.14 7.79 -9.00
C PHE A 41 14.74 7.69 -10.41
N ASN A 42 15.98 7.23 -10.52
CA ASN A 42 16.69 7.03 -11.79
C ASN A 42 16.96 5.54 -12.07
N ASN A 43 16.58 5.07 -13.27
CA ASN A 43 16.75 3.68 -13.71
C ASN A 43 18.21 3.22 -13.91
N THR A 44 19.16 4.16 -13.94
CA THR A 44 20.61 3.89 -13.92
C THR A 44 21.19 3.83 -12.50
N ASP A 45 20.38 4.14 -11.49
CA ASP A 45 20.84 4.20 -10.12
C ASP A 45 21.12 2.80 -9.57
N SER A 46 22.38 2.59 -9.20
CA SER A 46 22.84 1.35 -8.60
C SER A 46 22.18 1.02 -7.23
N ARG A 47 21.40 1.95 -6.67
CA ARG A 47 20.63 1.82 -5.42
C ARG A 47 19.27 1.13 -5.62
N MET A 48 18.72 1.12 -6.84
CA MET A 48 17.39 0.56 -7.17
C MET A 48 17.46 -0.59 -8.18
N LYS A 49 18.30 -1.58 -7.86
CA LYS A 49 18.73 -2.60 -8.82
C LYS A 49 17.68 -3.65 -9.14
N PHE A 50 16.69 -3.87 -8.27
CA PHE A 50 15.87 -5.08 -8.36
C PHE A 50 14.38 -4.78 -8.42
N GLY A 51 13.80 -4.29 -7.34
CA GLY A 51 12.35 -4.10 -7.21
C GLY A 51 11.81 -3.06 -8.19
N ALA A 52 12.30 -1.83 -8.09
CA ALA A 52 11.86 -0.72 -8.92
C ALA A 52 12.18 -0.98 -10.40
N LYS A 53 13.39 -1.46 -10.70
CA LYS A 53 13.78 -1.85 -12.07
C LYS A 53 12.82 -2.88 -12.69
N THR A 54 12.48 -3.95 -11.95
CA THR A 54 11.51 -4.95 -12.44
C THR A 54 10.13 -4.33 -12.67
N LEU A 55 9.71 -3.37 -11.83
CA LEU A 55 8.43 -2.69 -11.98
C LEU A 55 8.38 -1.86 -13.27
N ILE A 56 9.46 -1.13 -13.55
CA ILE A 56 9.60 -0.28 -14.75
C ILE A 56 9.65 -1.15 -16.01
N GLU A 57 10.50 -2.19 -16.02
CA GLU A 57 10.66 -3.07 -17.20
C GLU A 57 9.39 -3.82 -17.59
N ASN A 58 8.51 -4.12 -16.62
CA ASN A 58 7.26 -4.86 -16.85
C ASN A 58 6.00 -3.99 -16.71
N GLY A 59 6.16 -2.66 -16.62
CA GLY A 59 5.10 -1.74 -16.28
C GLY A 59 5.11 -0.48 -17.13
N VAL A 60 4.58 0.60 -16.56
CA VAL A 60 4.54 1.93 -17.17
C VAL A 60 5.12 2.92 -16.17
N GLU A 61 5.95 3.81 -16.68
CA GLU A 61 6.60 4.89 -15.93
C GLU A 61 6.23 6.24 -16.57
N ALA A 62 6.13 7.28 -15.75
CA ALA A 62 6.10 8.66 -16.19
C ALA A 62 7.43 9.32 -15.81
N ASP A 63 7.93 10.27 -16.62
CA ASP A 63 9.22 10.93 -16.37
C ASP A 63 9.30 11.54 -14.95
N TYR A 64 8.19 12.11 -14.48
CA TYR A 64 8.02 12.59 -13.11
C TYR A 64 6.55 12.91 -12.83
N LEU A 65 6.20 13.02 -11.55
CA LEU A 65 4.94 13.60 -11.08
C LEU A 65 5.18 15.04 -10.61
N ILE A 66 4.29 15.95 -10.99
CA ILE A 66 4.33 17.35 -10.54
C ILE A 66 3.48 17.46 -9.27
N PRO A 67 4.07 17.75 -8.10
CA PRO A 67 3.31 17.97 -6.87
C PRO A 67 2.53 19.28 -6.94
N VAL A 68 1.46 19.39 -6.15
CA VAL A 68 0.80 20.68 -5.93
C VAL A 68 1.67 21.56 -5.04
N PHE A 69 1.54 22.88 -5.20
CA PHE A 69 2.17 23.84 -4.30
C PHE A 69 1.26 24.15 -3.10
N PRO A 70 1.78 24.18 -1.86
CA PRO A 70 3.16 23.90 -1.49
C PRO A 70 3.48 22.40 -1.49
N THR A 71 4.75 22.04 -1.75
CA THR A 71 5.24 20.65 -1.79
C THR A 71 5.40 20.04 -0.39
N GLN A 72 4.32 20.09 0.38
CA GLN A 72 4.18 19.60 1.75
C GLN A 72 3.28 18.36 1.80
N SER A 73 3.26 17.69 2.95
CA SER A 73 2.67 16.36 3.15
C SER A 73 1.14 16.38 2.94
N TYR A 74 0.40 17.03 3.83
CA TYR A 74 -1.06 17.09 3.80
C TYR A 74 -1.61 17.71 2.51
N PRO A 75 -1.04 18.82 1.99
CA PRO A 75 -1.47 19.37 0.70
C PRO A 75 -1.41 18.32 -0.43
N ASN A 76 -0.27 17.64 -0.58
CA ASN A 76 -0.10 16.66 -1.66
C ASN A 76 -0.86 15.35 -1.40
N TRP A 77 -0.93 14.88 -0.15
CA TRP A 77 -1.70 13.69 0.19
C TRP A 77 -3.19 13.87 -0.12
N PHE A 78 -3.76 15.04 0.18
CA PHE A 78 -5.16 15.32 -0.15
C PHE A 78 -5.38 15.53 -1.65
N SER A 79 -4.44 16.19 -2.34
CA SER A 79 -4.50 16.28 -3.80
C SER A 79 -4.46 14.90 -4.47
N LEU A 80 -3.58 14.01 -4.04
CA LEU A 80 -3.53 12.61 -4.51
C LEU A 80 -4.81 11.84 -4.15
N ALA A 81 -5.37 12.08 -2.96
CA ALA A 81 -6.55 11.38 -2.50
C ALA A 81 -7.83 11.81 -3.22
N THR A 82 -7.91 13.06 -3.67
CA THR A 82 -9.18 13.69 -4.10
C THR A 82 -9.16 14.13 -5.56
N GLY A 83 -7.98 14.26 -6.16
CA GLY A 83 -7.80 14.81 -7.51
C GLY A 83 -8.02 16.32 -7.62
N LEU A 84 -8.05 17.04 -6.48
CA LEU A 84 -8.29 18.48 -6.43
C LEU A 84 -7.03 19.25 -6.03
N TYR A 85 -6.97 20.54 -6.36
CA TYR A 85 -5.94 21.46 -5.86
C TYR A 85 -6.22 21.90 -4.41
N VAL A 86 -5.21 22.52 -3.79
CA VAL A 86 -5.22 22.92 -2.38
C VAL A 86 -6.35 23.88 -2.02
N GLU A 87 -6.72 24.77 -2.93
CA GLU A 87 -7.84 25.71 -2.79
C GLU A 87 -9.21 25.03 -2.76
N ASN A 88 -9.30 23.79 -3.27
CA ASN A 88 -10.55 23.04 -3.40
C ASN A 88 -10.70 21.96 -2.32
N HIS A 89 -9.59 21.46 -1.78
CA HIS A 89 -9.61 20.49 -0.67
C HIS A 89 -9.21 21.08 0.68
N ASN A 90 -9.02 22.40 0.76
CA ASN A 90 -8.81 23.22 1.97
C ASN A 90 -7.58 22.90 2.84
N PHE A 91 -6.75 21.94 2.45
CA PHE A 91 -5.45 21.68 3.07
C PHE A 91 -4.36 22.41 2.31
N THR A 92 -4.14 23.68 2.65
CA THR A 92 -3.19 24.56 1.94
C THR A 92 -1.78 24.50 2.49
N ALA A 93 -1.58 23.93 3.69
CA ALA A 93 -0.27 23.72 4.28
C ALA A 93 -0.32 22.58 5.33
N ASP A 94 0.85 22.07 5.72
CA ASP A 94 1.03 21.18 6.86
C ASP A 94 0.70 21.90 8.18
N PHE A 95 0.91 23.22 8.23
CA PHE A 95 0.60 24.08 9.37
C PHE A 95 -0.35 25.19 8.93
N MET A 96 -1.55 25.25 9.51
CA MET A 96 -2.58 26.22 9.13
C MET A 96 -3.14 26.94 10.37
N PHE A 97 -3.66 28.14 10.16
CA PHE A 97 -4.33 28.91 11.19
C PHE A 97 -5.65 29.44 10.64
N ASP A 98 -6.74 29.21 11.37
CA ASP A 98 -8.05 29.80 11.07
C ASP A 98 -8.28 31.02 11.99
N PRO A 99 -8.15 32.25 11.47
CA PRO A 99 -8.28 33.46 12.28
C PRO A 99 -9.70 33.68 12.82
N ASN A 100 -10.73 33.11 12.18
CA ASN A 100 -12.11 33.33 12.59
C ASN A 100 -12.49 32.51 13.82
N ASN A 101 -11.79 31.39 14.07
CA ASN A 101 -12.08 30.47 15.17
C ASN A 101 -10.88 30.28 16.10
N THR A 102 -9.76 30.94 15.78
CA THR A 102 -8.49 30.84 16.52
C THR A 102 -8.03 29.38 16.66
N LEU A 103 -8.16 28.61 15.57
CA LEU A 103 -7.76 27.21 15.53
C LEU A 103 -6.44 27.06 14.80
N PHE A 104 -5.59 26.19 15.32
CA PHE A 104 -4.37 25.76 14.65
C PHE A 104 -4.55 24.37 14.05
N PHE A 105 -3.91 24.12 12.92
CA PHE A 105 -3.69 22.78 12.41
C PHE A 105 -2.18 22.56 12.37
N GLU A 106 -1.68 21.54 13.05
CA GLU A 106 -0.24 21.26 13.17
C GLU A 106 0.08 19.82 12.74
N ARG A 107 -0.56 19.36 11.66
CA ARG A 107 -0.21 18.11 11.00
C ARG A 107 -0.28 16.89 11.92
N ASP A 108 -1.39 16.71 12.62
CA ASP A 108 -1.61 15.70 13.67
C ASP A 108 -0.81 15.91 14.96
N LEU A 109 0.01 16.96 15.10
CA LEU A 109 0.72 17.29 16.34
C LEU A 109 -0.10 18.18 17.28
N GLY A 110 -1.02 18.96 16.73
CA GLY A 110 -1.79 19.97 17.45
C GLY A 110 -2.92 19.38 18.29
N VAL A 111 -3.42 20.19 19.22
CA VAL A 111 -4.62 19.88 20.03
C VAL A 111 -5.91 20.08 19.23
N ASP A 112 -5.89 21.02 18.29
CA ASP A 112 -7.03 21.43 17.47
C ASP A 112 -7.15 20.62 16.17
N ASP A 113 -6.20 19.73 15.88
CA ASP A 113 -6.12 19.02 14.60
C ASP A 113 -7.31 18.09 14.36
N LEU A 114 -7.94 17.59 15.42
CA LEU A 114 -9.15 16.76 15.33
C LEU A 114 -10.44 17.59 15.23
N ASN A 115 -10.34 18.93 15.25
CA ASN A 115 -11.49 19.79 15.09
C ASN A 115 -12.17 19.54 13.74
N GLU A 116 -13.46 19.24 13.78
CA GLU A 116 -14.27 18.89 12.62
C GLU A 116 -14.24 19.93 11.50
N LYS A 117 -13.93 21.19 11.82
CA LYS A 117 -13.81 22.26 10.85
C LYS A 117 -12.75 21.97 9.78
N TRP A 118 -11.64 21.34 10.16
CA TRP A 118 -10.58 20.97 9.23
C TRP A 118 -10.97 19.84 8.28
N TRP A 119 -12.00 19.05 8.62
CA TRP A 119 -12.30 17.78 7.94
C TRP A 119 -13.65 17.76 7.21
N ARG A 120 -14.68 18.41 7.76
CA ARG A 120 -16.06 18.34 7.25
C ARG A 120 -16.25 18.99 5.88
N ALA A 121 -15.47 20.02 5.57
CA ALA A 121 -15.58 20.75 4.31
C ALA A 121 -14.80 20.08 3.16
N ASN A 122 -14.11 18.96 3.42
CA ASN A 122 -13.21 18.39 2.44
C ASN A 122 -13.92 17.47 1.45
N PRO A 123 -13.44 17.40 0.21
CA PRO A 123 -13.89 16.42 -0.77
C PRO A 123 -13.61 14.98 -0.29
N ALA A 124 -14.40 14.04 -0.81
CA ALA A 124 -14.24 12.63 -0.49
C ALA A 124 -12.92 12.10 -1.04
N PRO A 125 -12.07 11.46 -0.23
CA PRO A 125 -10.89 10.76 -0.75
C PRO A 125 -11.31 9.48 -1.50
N PHE A 126 -10.51 9.03 -2.48
CA PHE A 126 -10.90 7.93 -3.37
C PHE A 126 -11.21 6.62 -2.65
N TRP A 127 -10.58 6.34 -1.49
CA TRP A 127 -10.87 5.13 -0.71
C TRP A 127 -12.30 5.10 -0.17
N TYR A 128 -12.93 6.26 0.06
CA TYR A 128 -14.35 6.34 0.39
C TYR A 128 -15.21 5.82 -0.79
N SER A 129 -14.96 6.31 -2.00
CA SER A 129 -15.66 5.88 -3.22
C SER A 129 -15.49 4.38 -3.48
N VAL A 130 -14.27 3.87 -3.24
CA VAL A 130 -13.96 2.43 -3.36
C VAL A 130 -14.73 1.60 -2.32
N GLY A 131 -14.73 2.03 -1.05
CA GLY A 131 -15.50 1.37 0.01
C GLY A 131 -17.01 1.39 -0.27
N LYS A 132 -17.54 2.52 -0.78
CA LYS A 132 -18.93 2.65 -1.21
C LYS A 132 -19.31 1.70 -2.36
N ALA A 133 -18.36 1.39 -3.24
CA ALA A 133 -18.54 0.40 -4.30
C ALA A 133 -18.47 -1.06 -3.80
N GLY A 134 -18.35 -1.29 -2.48
CA GLY A 134 -18.30 -2.62 -1.89
C GLY A 134 -16.95 -3.33 -2.03
N ILE A 135 -15.88 -2.58 -2.32
CA ILE A 135 -14.50 -3.08 -2.39
C ILE A 135 -13.86 -2.93 -1.01
N ASP A 136 -13.17 -3.98 -0.55
CA ASP A 136 -12.53 -3.97 0.76
C ASP A 136 -11.30 -3.06 0.73
N VAL A 137 -11.22 -2.11 1.65
CA VAL A 137 -10.09 -1.16 1.74
C VAL A 137 -9.22 -1.49 2.95
N HIS A 138 -7.92 -1.61 2.72
CA HIS A 138 -6.92 -1.86 3.75
C HIS A 138 -5.84 -0.77 3.72
N CYS A 139 -5.67 -0.06 4.82
CA CYS A 139 -4.69 1.02 4.94
C CYS A 139 -3.59 0.65 5.92
N TYR A 140 -2.35 1.00 5.55
CA TYR A 140 -1.12 0.81 6.33
C TYR A 140 -0.39 2.14 6.37
N TRP A 141 -0.57 2.87 7.48
CA TRP A 141 -0.03 4.20 7.73
C TRP A 141 -0.37 5.24 6.66
N PHE A 142 -1.43 5.01 5.88
CA PHE A 142 -1.95 6.00 4.95
C PHE A 142 -2.75 7.06 5.73
N ALA A 143 -2.38 8.33 5.57
CA ALA A 143 -2.97 9.42 6.34
C ALA A 143 -4.48 9.52 6.13
N THR A 144 -5.21 9.81 7.21
CA THR A 144 -6.67 10.08 7.22
C THR A 144 -7.58 8.93 6.76
N CYS A 145 -7.04 7.77 6.34
CA CYS A 145 -7.86 6.67 5.86
C CYS A 145 -8.89 6.18 6.91
N HIS A 146 -8.55 6.29 8.20
CA HIS A 146 -9.43 5.90 9.31
C HIS A 146 -10.47 6.96 9.70
N MET A 147 -10.42 8.16 9.11
CA MET A 147 -11.32 9.25 9.45
C MET A 147 -12.72 9.00 8.87
N PRO A 148 -13.79 9.31 9.63
CA PRO A 148 -15.16 9.22 9.12
C PRO A 148 -15.36 10.21 7.97
N TYR A 149 -15.99 9.74 6.90
CA TYR A 149 -16.47 10.60 5.82
C TYR A 149 -17.94 10.30 5.54
N VAL A 150 -18.80 11.29 5.81
CA VAL A 150 -20.26 11.20 5.68
C VAL A 150 -20.81 9.97 6.42
N ASP A 151 -21.06 8.87 5.72
CA ASP A 151 -21.71 7.65 6.25
C ASP A 151 -20.83 6.40 6.11
N LEU A 152 -19.54 6.56 5.82
CA LEU A 152 -18.59 5.45 5.78
C LEU A 152 -17.31 5.76 6.57
N VAL A 153 -16.82 4.75 7.27
CA VAL A 153 -15.53 4.74 7.96
C VAL A 153 -14.78 3.49 7.51
N VAL A 154 -13.57 3.64 6.96
CA VAL A 154 -12.69 2.50 6.71
C VAL A 154 -12.13 2.02 8.05
N GLN A 155 -12.34 0.74 8.36
CA GLN A 155 -11.90 0.14 9.62
C GLN A 155 -10.38 -0.12 9.58
N VAL A 156 -9.61 0.80 10.18
CA VAL A 156 -8.15 0.69 10.30
C VAL A 156 -7.76 0.42 11.77
N PRO A 157 -7.12 -0.72 12.08
CA PRO A 157 -6.54 -1.01 13.39
C PRO A 157 -5.57 0.07 13.83
N LEU A 158 -5.52 0.34 15.14
CA LEU A 158 -4.65 1.39 15.71
C LEU A 158 -3.18 1.26 15.28
N SER A 159 -2.65 0.03 15.24
CA SER A 159 -1.26 -0.25 14.83
C SER A 159 -0.95 0.11 13.36
N ARG A 160 -1.98 0.35 12.54
CA ARG A 160 -1.85 0.71 11.12
C ARG A 160 -2.31 2.14 10.83
N ARG A 161 -2.72 2.90 11.85
CA ARG A 161 -3.10 4.30 11.67
C ARG A 161 -1.83 5.14 11.57
N HIS A 162 -1.83 6.06 10.61
CA HIS A 162 -0.82 7.09 10.53
C HIS A 162 -0.95 8.05 11.71
N SER A 163 0.18 8.47 12.29
CA SER A 163 0.22 9.60 13.20
C SER A 163 1.60 10.24 13.18
N PHE A 164 1.66 11.58 13.19
CA PHE A 164 2.93 12.31 13.35
C PHE A 164 3.37 12.39 14.82
N LYS A 165 2.47 12.15 15.78
CA LYS A 165 2.81 12.06 17.21
C LYS A 165 3.64 10.82 17.53
N ASN A 166 3.39 9.73 16.81
CA ASN A 166 4.10 8.47 16.97
C ASN A 166 5.13 8.34 15.84
N ASP A 167 6.32 8.91 16.03
CA ASP A 167 7.45 8.79 15.10
C ASP A 167 8.16 7.41 15.18
N GLU A 168 7.41 6.37 15.55
CA GLU A 168 7.91 5.00 15.52
C GLU A 168 8.19 4.62 14.06
N GLU A 169 9.40 4.12 13.81
CA GLU A 169 9.77 3.61 12.50
C GLU A 169 8.84 2.44 12.13
N HIS A 170 8.02 2.67 11.10
CA HIS A 170 7.08 1.67 10.64
C HIS A 170 7.79 0.65 9.77
N ASP A 171 7.99 -0.56 10.31
CA ASP A 171 8.52 -1.69 9.56
C ASP A 171 7.47 -2.27 8.60
N LEU A 172 7.15 -1.54 7.53
CA LEU A 172 6.28 -2.03 6.46
C LEU A 172 6.82 -3.32 5.85
N TYR A 173 8.15 -3.48 5.80
CA TYR A 173 8.80 -4.64 5.21
C TYR A 173 8.37 -5.96 5.89
N SER A 174 8.25 -6.01 7.22
CA SER A 174 7.74 -7.20 7.93
C SER A 174 6.24 -7.44 7.76
N TYR A 175 5.45 -6.41 7.45
CA TYR A 175 4.01 -6.55 7.19
C TYR A 175 3.70 -7.12 5.80
N ILE A 176 4.55 -6.88 4.79
CA ILE A 176 4.31 -7.29 3.39
C ILE A 176 3.90 -8.77 3.25
N PRO A 177 4.58 -9.77 3.84
CA PRO A 177 4.15 -11.17 3.72
C PRO A 177 2.72 -11.43 4.19
N ASN A 178 2.32 -10.81 5.30
CA ASN A 178 0.98 -10.95 5.85
C ASN A 178 -0.06 -10.24 4.98
N ILE A 179 0.28 -9.07 4.44
CA ILE A 179 -0.53 -8.34 3.44
C ILE A 179 -0.78 -9.23 2.23
N MET A 180 0.29 -9.76 1.62
CA MET A 180 0.18 -10.58 0.41
C MET A 180 -0.60 -11.88 0.67
N LYS A 181 -0.36 -12.54 1.81
CA LYS A 181 -1.13 -13.73 2.23
C LYS A 181 -2.62 -13.41 2.39
N TYR A 182 -2.94 -12.26 2.97
CA TYR A 182 -4.33 -11.82 3.13
C TYR A 182 -5.00 -11.57 1.78
N ILE A 183 -4.35 -10.78 0.90
CA ILE A 183 -4.84 -10.51 -0.45
C ILE A 183 -5.11 -11.83 -1.17
N GLN A 184 -4.15 -12.76 -1.15
CA GLN A 184 -4.27 -14.05 -1.82
C GLN A 184 -5.40 -14.92 -1.26
N LYS A 185 -5.64 -14.87 0.05
CA LYS A 185 -6.70 -15.63 0.71
C LYS A 185 -8.09 -15.11 0.33
N TYR A 186 -8.26 -13.79 0.21
CA TYR A 186 -9.58 -13.17 0.05
C TYR A 186 -9.90 -12.69 -1.38
N GLN A 187 -8.93 -12.68 -2.30
CA GLN A 187 -9.14 -12.27 -3.69
C GLN A 187 -10.20 -13.10 -4.44
N VAL A 188 -10.48 -14.32 -3.99
CA VAL A 188 -11.52 -15.20 -4.56
C VAL A 188 -12.93 -14.88 -4.05
N TYR A 189 -13.06 -13.96 -3.09
CA TYR A 189 -14.33 -13.57 -2.48
C TYR A 189 -14.64 -12.09 -2.64
N ARG A 190 -13.60 -11.23 -2.62
CA ARG A 190 -13.73 -9.77 -2.60
C ARG A 190 -12.61 -9.15 -3.43
N LYS A 191 -12.92 -8.05 -4.11
CA LYS A 191 -11.89 -7.13 -4.62
C LYS A 191 -11.34 -6.33 -3.45
N GLN A 192 -10.04 -6.05 -3.50
CA GLN A 192 -9.35 -5.35 -2.43
C GLN A 192 -8.55 -4.16 -2.98
N LEU A 193 -8.60 -3.04 -2.25
CA LEU A 193 -7.69 -1.91 -2.37
C LEU A 193 -6.76 -1.92 -1.16
N VAL A 194 -5.45 -1.91 -1.39
CA VAL A 194 -4.44 -1.87 -0.34
C VAL A 194 -3.60 -0.60 -0.48
N LEU A 195 -3.67 0.26 0.52
CA LEU A 195 -2.91 1.51 0.59
C LEU A 195 -1.74 1.34 1.55
N LEU A 196 -0.53 1.47 1.04
CA LEU A 196 0.73 1.35 1.78
C LEU A 196 1.43 2.71 1.76
N ARG A 197 1.91 3.18 2.91
CA ARG A 197 2.78 4.35 3.01
C ARG A 197 4.12 3.94 3.62
N TYR A 198 5.21 4.45 3.05
CA TYR A 198 6.56 4.37 3.59
C TYR A 198 7.18 5.77 3.64
N ASP A 199 7.74 6.15 4.78
CA ASP A 199 8.24 7.51 5.05
C ASP A 199 9.70 7.58 5.51
N GLY A 200 10.36 6.42 5.59
CA GLY A 200 11.78 6.33 5.94
C GLY A 200 12.66 7.20 5.05
N LEU A 201 12.40 7.22 3.73
CA LEU A 201 13.12 8.08 2.78
C LEU A 201 12.95 9.57 3.09
N ALA A 202 11.72 10.06 3.26
CA ALA A 202 11.48 11.46 3.62
C ALA A 202 12.11 11.83 4.98
N LYS A 203 12.12 10.91 5.94
CA LYS A 203 12.79 11.10 7.24
C LYS A 203 14.30 11.23 7.08
N ALA A 204 14.94 10.34 6.32
CA ALA A 204 16.36 10.41 6.02
C ALA A 204 16.72 11.72 5.28
N LEU A 205 15.95 12.10 4.27
CA LEU A 205 16.15 13.35 3.53
C LEU A 205 16.10 14.58 4.42
N ARG A 206 15.10 14.68 5.30
CA ARG A 206 14.96 15.82 6.24
C ARG A 206 16.06 15.88 7.29
N THR A 207 16.56 14.71 7.71
CA THR A 207 17.48 14.60 8.86
C THR A 207 18.95 14.65 8.44
N HIS A 208 19.27 14.07 7.27
CA HIS A 208 20.64 13.84 6.82
C HIS A 208 20.94 14.43 5.44
N GLY A 209 19.92 14.79 4.65
CA GLY A 209 20.08 15.31 3.29
C GLY A 209 20.20 14.22 2.22
N GLU A 210 20.15 14.65 0.96
CA GLU A 210 20.05 13.80 -0.23
C GLU A 210 21.27 12.88 -0.42
N ASP A 211 22.47 13.43 -0.25
CA ASP A 211 23.74 12.74 -0.51
C ASP A 211 24.24 11.87 0.66
N SER A 212 23.40 11.66 1.68
CA SER A 212 23.79 10.93 2.89
C SER A 212 23.71 9.40 2.71
N GLU A 213 24.53 8.66 3.45
CA GLU A 213 24.46 7.20 3.50
C GLU A 213 23.09 6.70 3.97
N GLN A 214 22.42 7.45 4.84
CA GLN A 214 21.08 7.14 5.33
C GLN A 214 20.05 7.22 4.19
N THR A 215 20.07 8.27 3.39
CA THR A 215 19.18 8.39 2.21
C THR A 215 19.45 7.27 1.20
N VAL A 216 20.72 6.93 0.97
CA VAL A 216 21.11 5.79 0.12
C VAL A 216 20.56 4.47 0.66
N GLN A 217 20.65 4.25 1.98
CA GLN A 217 20.11 3.06 2.62
C GLN A 217 18.58 2.99 2.50
N GLU A 218 17.88 4.11 2.69
CA GLU A 218 16.42 4.17 2.58
C GLU A 218 15.92 3.93 1.15
N LEU A 219 16.68 4.35 0.12
CA LEU A 219 16.39 3.98 -1.27
C LEU A 219 16.52 2.46 -1.51
N SER A 220 17.56 1.84 -0.92
CA SER A 220 17.72 0.38 -0.97
C SER A 220 16.59 -0.35 -0.23
N ASN A 221 16.18 0.17 0.93
CA ASN A 221 15.05 -0.36 1.70
C ASN A 221 13.73 -0.25 0.92
N PHE A 222 13.49 0.87 0.23
CA PHE A 222 12.38 1.02 -0.71
C PHE A 222 12.40 -0.05 -1.82
N ASP A 223 13.53 -0.23 -2.51
CA ASP A 223 13.67 -1.22 -3.58
C ASP A 223 13.37 -2.64 -3.09
N GLN A 224 13.86 -2.99 -1.90
CA GLN A 224 13.59 -4.27 -1.25
C GLN A 224 12.11 -4.47 -0.92
N GLN A 225 11.42 -3.43 -0.45
CA GLN A 225 9.97 -3.47 -0.19
C GLN A 225 9.20 -3.72 -1.48
N VAL A 226 9.49 -2.97 -2.56
CA VAL A 226 8.88 -3.18 -3.88
C VAL A 226 9.12 -4.61 -4.35
N ARG A 227 10.37 -5.10 -4.26
CA ARG A 227 10.72 -6.46 -4.66
C ARG A 227 9.94 -7.50 -3.86
N LYS A 228 9.72 -7.28 -2.57
CA LYS A 228 8.99 -8.19 -1.69
C LYS A 228 7.50 -8.21 -1.98
N ILE A 229 6.90 -7.09 -2.37
CA ILE A 229 5.50 -7.01 -2.84
C ILE A 229 5.35 -7.79 -4.15
N GLN A 230 6.29 -7.62 -5.09
CA GLN A 230 6.28 -8.29 -6.40
C GLN A 230 6.55 -9.79 -6.31
N LYS A 231 7.34 -10.23 -5.33
CA LYS A 231 7.58 -11.66 -5.11
C LYS A 231 6.25 -12.30 -4.75
N ARG A 232 5.62 -12.90 -5.75
CA ARG A 232 4.52 -13.86 -5.61
C ARG A 232 5.10 -15.05 -4.87
N ASN A 233 5.18 -14.94 -3.55
CA ASN A 233 5.72 -16.04 -2.78
C ASN A 233 4.75 -17.21 -2.92
N ASN A 234 5.34 -18.34 -3.35
CA ASN A 234 4.86 -19.71 -3.21
C ASN A 234 4.66 -20.07 -1.71
N PHE A 235 4.04 -19.19 -0.91
CA PHE A 235 3.75 -19.40 0.51
C PHE A 235 2.64 -20.45 0.75
N GLY A 236 2.43 -21.36 -0.21
CA GLY A 236 1.43 -22.41 -0.17
C GLY A 236 1.92 -23.79 -0.64
N ILE A 237 3.22 -23.97 -0.95
CA ILE A 237 3.77 -25.30 -1.30
C ILE A 237 5.18 -25.47 -0.70
N GLU A 238 5.30 -25.41 0.62
CA GLU A 238 6.36 -26.12 1.35
C GLU A 238 5.65 -26.93 2.44
N GLY A 239 5.33 -28.17 2.09
CA GLY A 239 4.49 -29.04 2.91
C GLY A 239 3.99 -30.30 2.19
N ALA A 240 4.31 -30.48 0.90
CA ALA A 240 4.01 -31.72 0.18
C ALA A 240 5.08 -32.03 -0.89
N GLY A 241 5.88 -33.07 -0.62
CA GLY A 241 6.76 -33.76 -1.59
C GLY A 241 8.18 -33.20 -1.64
N TYR A 242 9.27 -33.97 -1.59
CA TYR A 242 9.47 -35.41 -1.75
C TYR A 242 10.78 -35.80 -1.05
N GLU A 243 10.79 -36.91 -0.31
CA GLU A 243 12.00 -37.72 -0.17
C GLU A 243 12.50 -38.08 -1.58
N GLN A 244 13.71 -37.64 -1.92
CA GLN A 244 14.48 -38.26 -2.99
C GLN A 244 15.53 -39.15 -2.33
N SER A 245 15.24 -40.44 -2.37
CA SER A 245 16.23 -41.51 -2.35
C SER A 245 17.21 -41.33 -3.51
N ALA A 246 18.49 -41.22 -3.18
CA ALA A 246 19.61 -41.70 -3.99
C ALA A 246 20.54 -42.47 -3.07
#